data_AF-A0A952D5V8-F1
#
_entry.id   AF-A0A952D5V8-F1
#
_cell.length_a   1.000
_cell.length_b   1.000
_cell.length_c   1.000
_cell.angle_alpha   90.00
_cell.angle_beta   90.00
_cell.angle_gamma   90.00
#
_symmetry.space_group_name_H-M   'P 1'
#
loop_
_entity.id
_entity.type
_entity.pdbx_description
1 polymer ?
#
loop_
_entity_poly.entity_id
_entity_poly.type
_entity_poly.pdbx_seq_one_letter_code
_entity_poly.pdbx_strand_id
1 'polypeptide(L)'
;MLKNVKTVKNSLKFKATPKEGAITVRVGVKKFVVPLEARMLHEDGYLFLSFSALSELFRVDDRGLSAMKPDEDATEAYAKLNPGRRSRKKKGASSEVELPAELAKALSGIPAGYRLGFDANGNPRLVKQRQRRKKKA
;
A
#
# COMPACT_ATOMS: atom_id res chain seq x y z
N MET A 1 -21.18 -9.83 43.61
CA MET A 1 -20.56 -8.69 42.90
C MET A 1 -20.47 -9.02 41.42
N LEU A 2 -21.00 -8.18 40.53
CA LEU A 2 -20.92 -8.43 39.08
C LEU A 2 -19.45 -8.37 38.64
N LYS A 3 -18.94 -9.45 38.04
CA LYS A 3 -17.58 -9.46 37.50
C LYS A 3 -17.57 -8.71 36.17
N ASN A 4 -16.92 -7.55 36.13
CA ASN A 4 -16.72 -6.82 34.88
C ASN A 4 -15.70 -7.57 34.00
N VAL A 5 -15.90 -7.59 32.69
CA VAL A 5 -14.97 -8.16 31.69
C VAL A 5 -13.53 -7.69 31.93
N LYS A 6 -13.31 -6.42 32.31
CA LYS A 6 -11.96 -5.90 32.60
C LYS A 6 -11.30 -6.62 33.77
N THR A 7 -12.03 -6.89 34.86
CA THR A 7 -11.48 -7.59 36.03
C THR A 7 -11.28 -9.08 35.75
N VAL A 8 -12.18 -9.70 34.98
CA VAL A 8 -12.05 -11.10 34.54
C VAL A 8 -10.82 -11.30 33.65
N LYS A 9 -10.61 -10.44 32.65
CA LYS A 9 -9.43 -10.52 31.76
C LYS A 9 -8.11 -10.48 32.50
N ASN A 10 -7.98 -9.59 33.48
CA ASN A 10 -6.75 -9.47 34.28
C ASN A 10 -6.48 -10.74 35.08
N SER A 11 -7.50 -11.37 35.66
CA SER A 11 -7.35 -12.64 36.36
C SER A 11 -6.99 -13.79 35.42
N LEU A 12 -7.65 -13.89 34.26
CA LEU A 12 -7.44 -14.96 33.29
C LEU A 12 -6.03 -14.94 32.68
N LYS A 13 -5.40 -13.77 32.52
CA LYS A 13 -4.03 -13.65 31.99
C LYS A 13 -2.98 -14.42 32.82
N PHE A 14 -3.21 -14.58 34.13
CA PHE A 14 -2.32 -15.33 35.02
C PHE A 14 -2.66 -16.82 35.09
N LYS A 15 -3.89 -17.20 34.72
CA LYS A 15 -4.34 -18.60 34.71
C LYS A 15 -4.12 -19.30 33.37
N ALA A 16 -4.06 -18.54 32.29
CA ALA A 16 -3.86 -19.06 30.94
C ALA A 16 -2.43 -19.59 30.75
N THR A 17 -2.32 -20.79 30.19
CA THR A 17 -1.04 -21.45 29.93
C THR A 17 -0.46 -20.99 28.59
N PRO A 18 0.85 -20.78 28.49
CA PRO A 18 1.49 -20.47 27.21
C PRO A 18 1.43 -21.70 26.31
N LYS A 19 1.01 -21.50 25.07
CA LYS A 19 0.97 -22.53 24.02
C LYS A 19 1.65 -21.98 22.77
N GLU A 20 2.70 -22.65 22.35
CA GLU A 20 3.38 -22.37 21.09
C GLU A 20 2.57 -22.89 19.89
N GLY A 21 2.73 -22.22 18.75
CA GLY A 21 2.14 -22.64 17.48
C GLY A 21 0.61 -22.56 17.38
N ALA A 22 -0.03 -21.84 18.31
CA ALA A 22 -1.48 -21.64 18.30
C ALA A 22 -1.95 -20.72 17.17
N ILE A 23 -1.07 -19.84 16.67
CA ILE A 23 -1.38 -18.89 15.61
C ILE A 23 -0.83 -19.41 14.29
N THR A 24 -1.69 -19.45 13.28
CA THR A 24 -1.27 -19.74 11.91
C THR A 24 -1.66 -18.59 10.99
N VAL A 25 -0.77 -18.25 10.06
CA VAL A 25 -1.02 -17.27 9.01
C VAL A 25 -0.99 -17.99 7.67
N ARG A 26 -1.95 -17.67 6.81
CA ARG A 26 -2.01 -18.22 5.45
C ARG A 26 -1.39 -17.23 4.48
N VAL A 27 -0.34 -17.64 3.78
CA VAL A 27 0.30 -16.86 2.71
C VAL A 27 0.07 -17.62 1.40
N GLY A 28 -0.83 -17.09 0.56
CA GLY A 28 -1.33 -17.79 -0.62
C GLY A 28 -2.09 -19.07 -0.23
N VAL A 29 -1.59 -20.23 -0.65
CA VAL A 29 -2.22 -21.53 -0.39
C VAL A 29 -1.62 -22.23 0.85
N LYS A 30 -0.40 -21.87 1.25
CA LYS A 30 0.31 -22.51 2.37
C LYS A 30 -0.06 -21.86 3.71
N LYS A 31 -0.24 -22.69 4.73
CA LYS A 31 -0.39 -22.25 6.13
C LYS A 31 0.97 -22.31 6.81
N PHE A 32 1.32 -21.26 7.51
CA PHE A 32 2.54 -21.16 8.29
C PHE A 32 2.20 -20.97 9.77
N VAL A 33 2.91 -21.67 10.64
CA VAL A 33 2.81 -21.50 12.09
C VAL A 33 3.66 -20.30 12.47
N VAL A 34 3.07 -19.35 13.21
CA VAL A 34 3.79 -18.19 13.71
C VAL A 34 4.52 -18.62 14.98
N PRO A 35 5.85 -18.36 15.10
CA PRO A 35 6.64 -18.73 16.26
C PRO A 35 6.37 -17.77 17.44
N LEU A 36 5.11 -17.68 17.86
CA LEU A 36 4.65 -16.84 18.96
C LEU A 36 3.93 -17.71 20.00
N GLU A 37 4.19 -17.40 21.27
CA GLU A 37 3.44 -17.96 22.37
C GLU A 37 2.10 -17.24 22.53
N ALA A 38 1.01 -18.00 22.49
CA ALA A 38 -0.31 -17.51 22.88
C ALA A 38 -0.67 -18.08 24.25
N ARG A 39 -1.12 -17.23 25.18
CA ARG A 39 -1.71 -17.72 26.43
C ARG A 39 -3.19 -18.04 26.21
N MET A 40 -3.56 -19.28 26.44
CA MET A 40 -4.89 -19.80 26.16
C MET A 40 -5.54 -20.41 27.40
N LEU A 41 -6.85 -20.23 27.52
CA LEU A 41 -7.69 -20.99 28.45
C LEU A 41 -9.02 -21.29 27.73
N HIS A 42 -9.40 -22.57 27.70
CA HIS A 42 -10.64 -23.02 27.06
C HIS A 42 -11.38 -23.96 28.01
N GLU A 43 -12.64 -23.65 28.29
CA GLU A 43 -13.52 -24.46 29.13
C GLU A 43 -14.99 -24.11 28.80
N ASP A 44 -15.86 -25.12 28.73
CA ASP A 44 -17.32 -24.97 28.60
C ASP A 44 -17.81 -23.97 27.54
N GLY A 45 -17.17 -23.97 26.37
CA GLY A 45 -17.52 -23.10 25.25
C GLY A 45 -16.97 -21.66 25.33
N TYR A 46 -16.19 -21.34 26.36
CA TYR A 46 -15.49 -20.06 26.50
C TYR A 46 -14.02 -20.20 26.11
N LEU A 47 -13.50 -19.16 25.44
CA LEU A 47 -12.12 -19.09 25.01
C LEU A 47 -11.50 -17.76 25.43
N PHE A 48 -10.44 -17.82 26.23
CA PHE A 48 -9.59 -16.69 26.53
C PHE A 48 -8.29 -16.81 25.72
N LEU A 49 -7.96 -15.74 24.99
CA LEU A 49 -6.73 -15.60 24.22
C LEU A 49 -6.02 -14.32 24.63
N SER A 50 -4.74 -14.44 24.96
CA SER A 50 -3.85 -13.31 25.21
C SER A 50 -2.57 -13.48 24.41
N PHE A 51 -2.25 -12.48 23.60
CA PHE A 51 -1.04 -12.42 22.79
C PHE A 51 -0.11 -11.34 23.36
N SER A 52 1.20 -11.55 23.32
CA SER A 52 2.15 -10.46 23.49
C SER A 52 1.99 -9.49 22.31
N ALA A 53 1.94 -8.18 22.60
CA ALA A 53 1.94 -7.18 21.55
C ALA A 53 3.34 -7.15 20.92
N LEU A 54 3.50 -7.79 19.76
CA LEU A 54 4.74 -7.81 19.00
C LEU A 54 4.47 -7.31 17.58
N SER A 55 5.35 -6.44 17.11
CA SER A 55 5.38 -5.95 15.73
C SER A 55 6.71 -6.38 15.14
N GLU A 56 6.73 -7.57 14.55
CA GLU A 56 7.95 -8.17 13.99
C GLU A 56 7.84 -8.35 12.48
N LEU A 57 9.00 -8.35 11.83
CA LEU A 57 9.14 -8.67 10.41
C LEU A 57 9.48 -10.15 10.27
N PHE A 58 8.63 -10.90 9.57
CA PHE A 58 8.86 -12.33 9.34
C PHE A 58 9.35 -12.58 7.92
N ARG A 59 10.34 -13.46 7.79
CA ARG A 59 10.76 -14.05 6.53
C ARG A 59 9.99 -15.35 6.29
N VAL A 60 9.49 -15.51 5.08
CA VAL A 60 8.80 -16.74 4.64
C VAL A 60 9.79 -17.58 3.85
N ASP A 61 10.18 -18.72 4.40
CA ASP A 61 11.04 -19.71 3.73
C ASP A 61 10.27 -21.03 3.53
N ASP A 62 10.83 -21.96 2.75
CA ASP A 62 10.21 -23.28 2.51
C ASP A 62 10.03 -24.12 3.79
N ARG A 63 10.80 -23.82 4.83
CA ARG A 63 10.79 -24.51 6.13
C ARG A 63 9.82 -23.87 7.15
N GLY A 64 9.35 -22.65 6.94
CA GLY A 64 8.48 -21.97 7.90
C GLY A 64 8.55 -20.44 7.90
N LEU A 65 8.00 -19.84 8.95
CA LEU A 65 8.15 -18.42 9.28
C LEU A 65 9.29 -18.24 10.28
N SER A 66 10.24 -17.36 9.99
CA SER A 66 11.32 -16.96 10.88
C SER A 66 11.24 -15.46 11.17
N ALA A 67 11.36 -15.06 12.43
CA ALA A 67 11.44 -13.65 12.80
C ALA A 67 12.80 -13.09 12.41
N MET A 68 12.82 -11.95 11.72
CA MET A 68 14.06 -11.22 11.41
C MET A 68 14.55 -10.51 12.66
N LYS A 69 15.87 -10.51 12.88
CA LYS A 69 16.48 -9.80 14.01
C LYS A 69 16.44 -8.28 13.79
N PRO A 70 16.48 -7.47 14.86
CA PRO A 70 16.42 -6.00 14.74
C PRO A 70 17.52 -5.39 13.86
N ASP A 71 18.71 -6.00 13.86
CA ASP A 71 19.90 -5.49 13.17
C ASP A 71 20.13 -6.12 11.79
N GLU A 72 19.19 -6.94 11.30
CA GLU A 72 19.30 -7.56 9.98
C GLU A 72 18.89 -6.60 8.85
N ASP A 73 19.53 -6.71 7.69
CA ASP A 73 19.18 -5.91 6.52
C ASP A 73 17.78 -6.25 6.00
N ALA A 74 16.86 -5.28 6.11
CA ALA A 74 15.47 -5.38 5.69
C ALA A 74 15.17 -4.65 4.37
N THR A 75 16.20 -4.24 3.60
CA THR A 75 16.03 -3.44 2.37
C THR A 75 15.11 -4.11 1.35
N GLU A 76 15.26 -5.42 1.13
CA GLU A 76 14.38 -6.17 0.23
C GLU A 76 12.94 -6.24 0.73
N ALA A 77 12.76 -6.46 2.03
CA ALA A 77 11.43 -6.53 2.64
C ALA A 77 10.72 -5.17 2.53
N TYR A 78 11.44 -4.08 2.78
CA TYR A 78 10.93 -2.72 2.58
C TYR A 78 10.49 -2.49 1.13
N ALA A 79 11.30 -2.86 0.14
CA ALA A 79 10.95 -2.70 -1.27
C ALA A 79 9.73 -3.53 -1.69
N LYS A 80 9.59 -4.75 -1.17
CA LYS A 80 8.49 -5.67 -1.49
C LYS A 80 7.18 -5.31 -0.78
N LEU A 81 7.26 -4.88 0.49
CA LEU A 81 6.09 -4.56 1.33
C LEU A 81 5.61 -3.12 1.16
N ASN A 82 6.42 -2.23 0.60
CA ASN A 82 6.02 -0.87 0.27
C ASN A 82 5.73 -0.78 -1.24
N PRO A 83 4.49 -1.06 -1.69
CA PRO A 83 4.14 -0.86 -3.08
C PRO A 83 4.24 0.64 -3.37
N GLY A 84 5.34 1.04 -4.00
CA GLY A 84 5.56 2.43 -4.38
C GLY A 84 4.31 3.00 -5.03
N ARG A 85 3.88 4.20 -4.59
CA ARG A 85 2.70 4.88 -5.13
C ARG A 85 2.72 4.75 -6.65
N ARG A 86 1.77 4.01 -7.23
CA ARG A 86 1.62 3.89 -8.69
C ARG A 86 1.47 5.30 -9.24
N SER A 87 2.59 5.88 -9.68
CA SER A 87 2.60 7.10 -10.47
C SER A 87 1.82 6.73 -11.72
N ARG A 88 0.59 7.27 -11.87
CA ARG A 88 -0.16 7.19 -13.12
C ARG A 88 0.70 7.87 -14.16
N LYS A 89 1.55 7.09 -14.83
CA LYS A 89 2.31 7.51 -16.01
C LYS A 89 1.25 7.90 -17.02
N LYS A 90 1.00 9.21 -17.19
CA LYS A 90 0.12 9.69 -18.25
C LYS A 90 0.71 9.15 -19.55
N LYS A 91 -0.02 8.26 -20.23
CA LYS A 91 0.25 7.89 -21.62
C LYS A 91 0.03 9.14 -22.48
N GLY A 92 0.98 10.06 -22.45
CA GLY A 92 1.18 11.01 -23.53
C GLY A 92 2.13 10.35 -24.52
N ALA A 93 1.64 9.33 -25.22
CA ALA A 93 2.35 8.79 -26.37
C ALA A 93 2.18 9.84 -27.47
N SER A 94 3.20 10.67 -27.67
CA SER A 94 3.39 11.40 -28.91
C SER A 94 3.74 10.38 -29.98
N SER A 95 2.73 9.75 -30.59
CA SER A 95 2.89 9.20 -31.92
C SER A 95 3.18 10.38 -32.83
N GLU A 96 4.29 10.34 -33.53
CA GLU A 96 4.67 11.32 -34.54
C GLU A 96 3.65 11.20 -35.68
N VAL A 97 2.66 12.09 -35.68
CA VAL A 97 1.63 12.17 -36.73
C VAL A 97 2.22 13.01 -37.85
N GLU A 98 2.32 12.45 -39.05
CA GLU A 98 2.69 13.20 -40.26
C GLU A 98 1.64 14.28 -40.52
N LEU A 99 2.00 15.54 -40.25
CA LEU A 99 1.11 16.68 -40.43
C LEU A 99 1.06 17.06 -41.92
N PRO A 100 -0.13 17.12 -42.56
CA PRO A 100 -0.26 17.65 -43.92
C PRO A 100 0.30 19.07 -44.03
N ALA A 101 1.00 19.37 -45.13
CA ALA A 101 1.74 20.63 -45.30
C ALA A 101 0.86 21.90 -45.19
N GLU A 102 -0.41 21.80 -45.56
CA GLU A 102 -1.39 22.90 -45.43
C GLU A 102 -1.72 23.19 -43.96
N LEU A 103 -1.83 22.14 -43.14
CA LEU A 103 -2.11 22.26 -41.71
C LEU A 103 -0.91 22.86 -40.97
N ALA A 104 0.32 22.48 -41.36
CA ALA A 104 1.53 23.06 -40.80
C ALA A 104 1.62 24.58 -41.05
N LYS A 105 1.27 25.04 -42.27
CA LYS A 105 1.20 26.46 -42.61
C LYS A 105 0.14 27.19 -41.77
N ALA A 106 -1.06 26.63 -41.64
CA ALA A 106 -2.13 27.22 -40.85
C ALA A 106 -1.78 27.33 -39.35
N LEU A 107 -1.11 26.31 -38.80
CA LEU A 107 -0.67 26.30 -37.40
C LEU A 107 0.48 27.28 -37.13
N SER A 108 1.31 27.58 -38.12
CA SER A 108 2.41 28.56 -37.99
C SER A 108 1.92 30.00 -37.83
N GLY A 109 0.68 30.30 -38.23
CA GLY A 109 0.05 31.61 -38.06
C GLY A 109 -0.43 31.91 -36.63
N ILE A 110 -0.34 30.95 -35.69
CA ILE A 110 -0.79 31.15 -34.31
C ILE A 110 0.24 32.02 -33.55
N PRO A 111 -0.17 33.16 -32.95
CA PRO A 111 0.73 34.00 -32.18
C PRO A 111 1.36 33.27 -30.98
N ALA A 112 2.62 33.60 -30.67
CA ALA A 112 3.34 33.01 -29.55
C ALA A 112 2.58 33.20 -28.22
N GLY A 113 2.45 32.12 -27.44
CA GLY A 113 1.72 32.14 -26.16
C GLY A 113 0.20 31.95 -26.28
N TYR A 114 -0.30 31.61 -27.46
CA TYR A 114 -1.70 31.20 -27.69
C TYR A 114 -1.78 29.78 -28.25
N ARG A 115 -2.91 29.11 -28.03
CA ARG A 115 -3.25 27.80 -28.61
C ARG A 115 -4.67 27.82 -29.16
N LEU A 116 -4.97 26.92 -30.09
CA LEU A 116 -6.35 26.66 -30.49
C LEU A 116 -7.10 25.97 -29.35
N GLY A 117 -8.24 26.53 -28.97
CA GLY A 117 -9.24 25.91 -28.12
C GLY A 117 -10.61 26.03 -28.78
N PHE A 118 -11.63 25.54 -28.09
CA PHE A 118 -13.01 25.60 -28.55
C PHE A 118 -13.84 26.45 -27.57
N ASP A 119 -14.82 27.18 -28.08
CA ASP A 119 -15.82 27.86 -27.27
C ASP A 119 -16.90 26.88 -26.77
N ALA A 120 -17.88 27.36 -26.00
CA ALA A 120 -18.98 26.54 -25.49
C ALA A 120 -19.88 25.96 -26.59
N ASN A 121 -19.82 26.53 -27.80
CA ASN A 121 -20.60 26.12 -28.97
C ASN A 121 -19.77 25.21 -29.91
N GLY A 122 -18.52 24.89 -29.57
CA GLY A 122 -17.63 24.06 -30.37
C GLY A 122 -16.90 24.79 -31.51
N ASN A 123 -16.96 26.13 -31.59
CA ASN A 123 -16.22 26.89 -32.59
C ASN A 123 -14.76 27.09 -32.16
N PRO A 124 -13.80 27.09 -33.11
CA PRO A 124 -12.40 27.30 -32.81
C PRO A 124 -12.12 28.74 -32.37
N ARG A 125 -11.37 28.92 -31.27
CA ARG A 125 -10.95 30.21 -30.73
C ARG A 125 -9.51 30.16 -30.24
N LEU A 126 -8.78 31.27 -30.34
CA LEU A 126 -7.47 31.43 -29.72
C LEU A 126 -7.58 31.57 -28.20
N VAL A 127 -6.89 30.69 -27.46
CA VAL A 127 -6.84 30.65 -26.00
C VAL A 127 -5.42 30.94 -25.53
N LYS A 128 -5.28 31.92 -24.64
CA LYS A 128 -3.97 32.29 -24.06
C LYS A 128 -3.40 31.12 -23.24
N GLN A 129 -2.18 30.72 -23.54
CA GLN A 129 -1.48 29.67 -22.83
C GLN A 129 -0.97 30.22 -21.49
N ARG A 130 -1.39 29.58 -20.38
CA ARG A 130 -0.91 29.96 -19.05
C ARG A 130 0.53 29.50 -18.88
N GLN A 131 1.45 30.45 -18.71
CA GLN A 131 2.82 30.13 -18.32
C GLN A 131 2.82 29.61 -16.88
N ARG A 132 3.18 28.34 -16.68
CA ARG A 132 3.44 27.79 -15.36
C ARG A 132 4.92 28.00 -15.06
N ARG A 133 5.24 28.60 -13.90
CA ARG A 133 6.62 28.68 -13.41
C ARG A 133 7.19 27.27 -13.36
N LYS A 134 8.33 27.04 -14.05
CA LYS A 134 9.07 25.79 -13.91
C LYS A 134 9.48 25.67 -12.43
N LYS A 135 9.16 24.55 -11.80
CA LYS A 135 9.65 24.23 -10.46
C LYS A 135 11.17 24.18 -10.56
N LYS A 136 11.89 24.99 -9.78
CA LYS A 136 13.36 24.85 -9.66
C LYS A 136 13.64 23.41 -9.21
N ALA A 137 14.49 22.74 -9.97
CA ALA A 137 15.04 21.44 -9.61
C ALA A 137 15.91 21.59 -8.36
#